data_AF-A0AAX2IG32-F1
#
_entry.id   AF-A0AAX2IG32-F1
#
_cell.length_a   1.000
_cell.length_b   1.000
_cell.length_c   1.000
_cell.angle_alpha   90.00
_cell.angle_beta   90.00
_cell.angle_gamma   90.00
#
_symmetry.space_group_name_H-M   'P 1'
#
loop_
_entity.id
_entity.type
_entity.pdbx_description
1 polymer ?
#
loop_
_entity_poly.entity_id
_entity_poly.type
_entity_poly.pdbx_seq_one_letter_code
_entity_poly.pdbx_strand_id
1 'polypeptide(L)'
;MLQEFIQNIKTYQKIPITDEHIQYDADKGSVEVTFQTNKTHLKRFTAYNSGSCTYEVFNIETQKTDVSETTEFQTFNSLTSIFHRFYYADFSEISTFIDTLFAEGFNRFKGREEIQGFDSGDFFQKEEEETMYFKYFQIVWKDAYLNERDMDLCNIEVSYRFLDNKKIKVWVELCGGADGIIYKEFSAEGRFKEFKPQITAFVYECYNHYNELIKEYIAFPITSNQ
;
A
#
# COMPACT_ATOMS: atom_id res chain seq x y z
N MET A 1 -11.12 -18.29 19.27
CA MET A 1 -10.86 -17.54 18.02
C MET A 1 -11.32 -16.08 18.08
N LEU A 2 -12.61 -15.72 17.98
CA LEU A 2 -13.00 -14.29 17.93
C LEU A 2 -12.60 -13.49 19.19
N GLN A 3 -12.71 -14.08 20.38
CA GLN A 3 -12.25 -13.45 21.63
C GLN A 3 -10.74 -13.23 21.66
N GLU A 4 -9.95 -14.22 21.23
CA GLU A 4 -8.49 -14.09 21.09
C GLU A 4 -8.14 -13.02 20.04
N PHE A 5 -8.92 -12.94 18.95
CA PHE A 5 -8.75 -11.95 17.89
C PHE A 5 -8.92 -10.55 18.44
N ILE A 6 -9.98 -10.32 19.23
CA ILE A 6 -10.19 -9.03 19.90
C ILE A 6 -9.03 -8.68 20.82
N GLN A 7 -8.55 -9.62 21.63
CA GLN A 7 -7.42 -9.35 22.52
C GLN A 7 -6.15 -9.00 21.73
N ASN A 8 -5.93 -9.64 20.58
CA ASN A 8 -4.79 -9.38 19.71
C ASN A 8 -4.87 -8.00 19.04
N ILE A 9 -6.01 -7.61 18.45
CA ILE A 9 -6.11 -6.32 17.74
C ILE A 9 -6.04 -5.11 18.68
N LYS A 10 -6.39 -5.28 19.97
CA LYS A 10 -6.18 -4.25 21.00
C LYS A 10 -4.70 -3.90 21.23
N THR A 11 -3.78 -4.72 20.75
CA THR A 11 -2.34 -4.42 20.79
C THR A 11 -1.87 -3.50 19.67
N TYR A 12 -2.71 -3.26 18.66
CA TYR A 12 -2.34 -2.48 17.49
C TYR A 12 -2.30 -0.98 17.81
N GLN A 13 -1.35 -0.26 17.22
CA GLN A 13 -1.01 1.09 17.64
C GLN A 13 -1.36 2.20 16.63
N LYS A 14 -1.79 1.89 15.40
CA LYS A 14 -2.18 2.93 14.40
C LYS A 14 -3.31 3.80 14.94
N ILE A 15 -4.39 3.13 15.31
CA ILE A 15 -5.64 3.64 15.87
C ILE A 15 -5.95 2.73 17.06
N PRO A 16 -5.83 3.22 18.31
CA PRO A 16 -6.09 2.41 19.48
C PRO A 16 -7.50 1.81 19.41
N ILE A 17 -7.58 0.48 19.30
CA ILE A 17 -8.85 -0.22 19.34
C ILE A 17 -9.21 -0.46 20.81
N THR A 18 -10.29 0.19 21.23
CA THR A 18 -10.89 0.07 22.57
C THR A 18 -12.25 -0.62 22.49
N ASP A 19 -12.85 -0.92 23.64
CA ASP A 19 -14.17 -1.57 23.69
C ASP A 19 -15.28 -0.73 23.01
N GLU A 20 -15.12 0.58 22.90
CA GLU A 20 -16.07 1.47 22.19
C GLU A 20 -16.12 1.20 20.68
N HIS A 21 -15.06 0.63 20.12
CA HIS A 21 -14.97 0.28 18.71
C HIS A 21 -15.56 -1.10 18.41
N ILE A 22 -15.89 -1.89 19.43
CA ILE A 22 -16.19 -3.30 19.30
C ILE A 22 -17.65 -3.56 19.63
N GLN A 23 -18.39 -4.13 18.68
CA GLN A 23 -19.77 -4.55 18.88
C GLN A 23 -19.89 -6.06 18.69
N TYR A 24 -20.46 -6.73 19.69
CA TYR A 24 -20.79 -8.14 19.61
C TYR A 24 -22.24 -8.31 19.18
N ASP A 25 -22.47 -9.12 18.15
CA ASP A 25 -23.81 -9.56 17.74
C ASP A 25 -23.90 -11.06 18.03
N ALA A 26 -24.49 -11.38 19.19
CA ALA A 26 -24.63 -12.76 19.65
C ALA A 26 -25.57 -13.58 18.77
N ASP A 27 -26.61 -12.95 18.23
CA ASP A 27 -27.61 -13.60 17.39
C ASP A 27 -27.01 -14.04 16.04
N LYS A 28 -26.10 -13.22 15.50
CA LYS A 28 -25.34 -13.55 14.27
C LYS A 28 -24.04 -14.28 14.53
N GLY A 29 -23.61 -14.40 15.79
CA GLY A 29 -22.32 -14.98 16.14
C GLY A 29 -21.15 -14.23 15.52
N SER A 30 -21.17 -12.90 15.57
CA SER A 30 -20.15 -12.05 14.96
C SER A 30 -19.60 -10.99 15.90
N VAL A 31 -18.39 -10.52 15.57
CA VAL A 31 -17.80 -9.33 16.17
C VAL A 31 -17.52 -8.31 15.10
N GLU A 32 -18.03 -7.10 15.30
CA GLU A 32 -17.78 -5.93 14.47
C GLU A 32 -16.76 -5.04 15.16
N VAL A 33 -15.76 -4.58 14.41
CA VAL A 33 -14.77 -3.60 14.83
C VAL A 33 -14.89 -2.41 13.91
N THR A 34 -15.36 -1.29 14.46
CA THR A 34 -15.61 -0.06 13.72
C THR A 34 -14.74 1.07 14.24
N PHE A 35 -13.96 1.70 13.36
CA PHE A 35 -13.03 2.77 13.72
C PHE A 35 -12.87 3.79 12.59
N GLN A 36 -12.71 5.05 12.96
CA GLN A 36 -12.47 6.13 12.01
C GLN A 36 -10.98 6.22 11.68
N THR A 37 -10.62 6.13 10.39
CA THR A 37 -9.20 6.16 9.98
C THR A 37 -8.67 7.55 9.67
N ASN A 38 -9.54 8.43 9.21
CA ASN A 38 -9.22 9.82 8.91
C ASN A 38 -10.50 10.65 9.00
N LYS A 39 -10.43 11.95 8.74
CA LYS A 39 -11.61 12.85 8.85
C LYS A 39 -12.77 12.46 7.94
N THR A 40 -12.54 11.66 6.90
CA THR A 40 -13.52 11.38 5.85
C THR A 40 -13.95 9.91 5.77
N HIS A 41 -13.24 8.96 6.40
CA HIS A 41 -13.55 7.53 6.28
C HIS A 41 -13.68 6.81 7.62
N LEU A 42 -14.70 5.95 7.68
CA LEU A 42 -14.94 4.99 8.74
C LEU A 42 -14.74 3.59 8.19
N LYS A 43 -13.98 2.77 8.92
CA LYS A 43 -13.73 1.37 8.62
C LYS A 43 -14.56 0.49 9.51
N ARG A 44 -15.16 -0.54 8.92
CA ARG A 44 -15.86 -1.60 9.64
C ARG A 44 -15.28 -2.95 9.23
N PHE A 45 -14.93 -3.76 10.22
CA PHE A 45 -14.52 -5.13 10.02
C PHE A 45 -15.42 -6.06 10.83
N THR A 46 -16.16 -6.92 10.17
CA THR A 46 -17.05 -7.90 10.82
C THR A 46 -16.49 -9.30 10.62
N ALA A 47 -16.17 -10.00 11.71
CA ALA A 47 -15.77 -11.40 11.67
C ALA A 47 -16.89 -12.28 12.22
N TYR A 48 -17.22 -13.35 11.49
CA TYR A 48 -18.27 -14.29 11.84
C TYR A 48 -17.67 -15.59 12.37
N ASN A 49 -18.35 -16.23 13.33
CA ASN A 49 -17.98 -17.55 13.83
C ASN A 49 -18.00 -18.64 12.73
N SER A 50 -18.68 -18.40 11.62
CA SER A 50 -18.72 -19.28 10.45
C SER A 50 -17.38 -19.41 9.72
N GLY A 51 -16.39 -18.55 10.02
CA GLY A 51 -15.11 -18.54 9.33
C GLY A 51 -15.03 -17.54 8.17
N SER A 52 -15.93 -16.55 8.11
CA SER A 52 -15.88 -15.48 7.12
C SER A 52 -15.73 -14.13 7.79
N CYS A 53 -15.15 -13.17 7.08
CA CYS A 53 -15.14 -11.78 7.48
C CYS A 53 -15.53 -10.86 6.33
N THR A 54 -16.22 -9.78 6.66
CA THR A 54 -16.56 -8.69 5.75
C THR A 54 -15.82 -7.45 6.22
N TYR A 55 -15.21 -6.72 5.29
CA TYR A 55 -14.61 -5.42 5.58
C TYR A 55 -15.15 -4.35 4.64
N GLU A 56 -15.43 -3.20 5.24
CA GLU A 56 -16.11 -2.09 4.58
C GLU A 56 -15.42 -0.77 4.90
N VAL A 57 -15.37 0.12 3.92
CA VAL A 57 -14.89 1.49 4.07
C VAL A 57 -16.01 2.44 3.65
N PHE A 58 -16.46 3.26 4.60
CA PHE A 58 -17.52 4.23 4.41
C PHE A 58 -16.96 5.64 4.35
N ASN A 59 -17.31 6.38 3.32
CA ASN A 59 -17.04 7.80 3.23
C ASN A 59 -18.11 8.58 4.01
N ILE A 60 -17.70 9.21 5.10
CA ILE A 60 -18.57 9.91 6.07
C ILE A 60 -19.24 11.12 5.40
N GLU A 61 -18.53 11.85 4.54
CA GLU A 61 -19.05 13.06 3.90
C GLU A 61 -20.11 12.73 2.83
N THR A 62 -19.89 11.69 2.04
CA THR A 62 -20.78 11.32 0.93
C THR A 62 -21.81 10.25 1.30
N GLN A 63 -21.66 9.61 2.47
CA GLN A 63 -22.47 8.48 2.94
C GLN A 63 -22.48 7.30 1.97
N LYS A 64 -21.37 7.06 1.27
CA LYS A 64 -21.20 5.94 0.33
C LYS A 64 -20.20 4.94 0.85
N THR A 65 -20.41 3.68 0.48
CA THR A 65 -19.43 2.60 0.68
C THR A 65 -18.46 2.60 -0.49
N ASP A 66 -17.19 2.88 -0.21
CA ASP A 66 -16.13 2.89 -1.22
C ASP A 66 -15.57 1.48 -1.45
N VAL A 67 -15.54 0.66 -0.40
CA VAL A 67 -15.08 -0.74 -0.44
C VAL A 67 -16.01 -1.62 0.37
N SER A 68 -16.37 -2.78 -0.17
CA SER A 68 -17.07 -3.85 0.54
C SER A 68 -16.64 -5.19 -0.05
N GLU A 69 -15.95 -6.00 0.75
CA GLU A 69 -15.46 -7.30 0.33
C GLU A 69 -15.68 -8.32 1.44
N THR A 70 -15.86 -9.59 1.04
CA THR A 70 -16.01 -10.71 1.97
C THR A 70 -14.96 -11.77 1.64
N THR A 71 -14.26 -12.22 2.67
CA THR A 71 -13.17 -13.20 2.58
C THR A 71 -13.36 -14.28 3.63
N GLU A 72 -13.06 -15.53 3.26
CA GLU A 72 -13.05 -16.68 4.17
C GLU A 72 -11.69 -16.81 4.90
N PHE A 73 -11.72 -17.30 6.13
CA PHE A 73 -10.56 -17.63 6.95
C PHE A 73 -10.80 -18.94 7.70
N GLN A 74 -9.73 -19.74 7.86
CA GLN A 74 -9.82 -21.03 8.56
C GLN A 74 -9.10 -21.03 9.91
N THR A 75 -8.22 -20.04 10.13
CA THR A 75 -7.36 -19.98 11.31
C THR A 75 -7.35 -18.57 11.91
N PHE A 76 -6.97 -18.51 13.19
CA PHE A 76 -6.71 -17.26 13.88
C PHE A 76 -5.66 -16.39 13.16
N ASN A 77 -4.59 -17.01 12.63
CA ASN A 77 -3.52 -16.32 11.93
C ASN A 77 -4.02 -15.70 10.62
N SER A 78 -4.83 -16.42 9.84
CA SER A 78 -5.45 -15.87 8.63
C SER A 78 -6.39 -14.70 8.93
N LEU A 79 -7.23 -14.82 9.96
CA LEU A 79 -8.11 -13.73 10.38
C LEU A 79 -7.31 -12.49 10.78
N THR A 80 -6.29 -12.67 11.61
CA THR A 80 -5.41 -11.59 12.06
C THR A 80 -4.68 -10.93 10.89
N SER A 81 -4.19 -11.71 9.93
CA SER A 81 -3.52 -11.20 8.73
C SER A 81 -4.46 -10.38 7.82
N ILE A 82 -5.72 -10.81 7.67
CA ILE A 82 -6.73 -10.06 6.92
C ILE A 82 -7.03 -8.73 7.63
N PHE A 83 -7.30 -8.78 8.94
CA PHE A 83 -7.53 -7.56 9.71
C PHE A 83 -6.33 -6.62 9.70
N HIS A 84 -5.11 -7.14 9.81
CA HIS A 84 -3.89 -6.35 9.75
C HIS A 84 -3.81 -5.55 8.45
N ARG A 85 -3.95 -6.21 7.29
CA ARG A 85 -3.97 -5.53 5.99
C ARG A 85 -5.06 -4.46 5.94
N PHE A 86 -6.27 -4.81 6.38
CA PHE A 86 -7.38 -3.87 6.41
C PHE A 86 -7.14 -2.67 7.32
N TYR A 87 -6.62 -2.88 8.53
CA TYR A 87 -6.39 -1.85 9.53
C TYR A 87 -5.26 -0.90 9.12
N TYR A 88 -4.18 -1.44 8.57
CA TYR A 88 -2.99 -0.68 8.18
C TYR A 88 -3.13 0.06 6.86
N ALA A 89 -4.01 -0.36 5.94
CA ALA A 89 -4.27 0.38 4.71
C ALA A 89 -4.76 1.82 5.00
N ASP A 90 -4.25 2.84 4.31
CA ASP A 90 -4.87 4.17 4.32
C ASP A 90 -5.92 4.25 3.20
N PHE A 91 -7.14 4.67 3.51
CA PHE A 91 -8.18 4.91 2.50
C PHE A 91 -8.40 6.42 2.45
N SER A 92 -7.55 7.04 1.67
CA SER A 92 -7.59 8.47 1.35
C SER A 92 -7.61 8.62 -0.15
N GLU A 93 -8.11 9.77 -0.64
CA GLU A 93 -8.16 10.05 -2.08
C GLU A 93 -6.77 9.91 -2.71
N ILE A 94 -5.71 10.24 -1.96
CA ILE A 94 -4.31 10.08 -2.40
C ILE A 94 -3.87 8.63 -2.42
N SER A 95 -4.19 7.85 -1.38
CA SER A 95 -3.88 6.42 -1.33
C SER A 95 -4.46 5.66 -2.54
N THR A 96 -5.78 5.80 -2.78
CA THR A 96 -6.45 5.14 -3.90
C THR A 96 -5.92 5.59 -5.26
N PHE A 97 -5.53 6.86 -5.36
CA PHE A 97 -4.92 7.39 -6.57
C PHE A 97 -3.53 6.80 -6.82
N ILE A 98 -2.70 6.65 -5.79
CA ILE A 98 -1.39 5.98 -5.91
C ILE A 98 -1.56 4.52 -6.30
N ASP A 99 -2.52 3.81 -5.71
CA ASP A 99 -2.83 2.41 -6.06
C ASP A 99 -3.21 2.28 -7.53
N THR A 100 -3.95 3.26 -8.08
CA THR A 100 -4.29 3.29 -9.51
C THR A 100 -3.03 3.43 -10.37
N LEU A 101 -2.12 4.33 -10.02
CA LEU A 101 -0.86 4.51 -10.74
C LEU A 101 -0.02 3.21 -10.70
N PHE A 102 0.10 2.59 -9.53
CA PHE A 102 0.86 1.35 -9.38
C PHE A 102 0.24 0.17 -10.14
N ALA A 103 -1.08 0.07 -10.18
CA ALA A 103 -1.78 -0.91 -11.01
C ALA A 103 -1.50 -0.69 -12.51
N GLU A 104 -1.39 0.55 -12.98
CA GLU A 104 -0.95 0.86 -14.34
C GLU A 104 0.50 0.42 -14.58
N GLY A 105 1.40 0.69 -13.63
CA GLY A 105 2.79 0.21 -13.65
C GLY A 105 2.88 -1.31 -13.79
N PHE A 106 2.16 -2.06 -12.95
CA PHE A 106 2.05 -3.51 -13.06
C PHE A 106 1.61 -3.94 -14.48
N ASN A 107 0.55 -3.33 -15.01
CA ASN A 107 0.06 -3.66 -16.34
C ASN A 107 1.04 -3.33 -17.47
N ARG A 108 1.88 -2.31 -17.28
CA ARG A 108 2.91 -1.89 -18.24
C ARG A 108 4.08 -2.88 -18.30
N PHE A 109 4.44 -3.47 -17.17
CA PHE A 109 5.65 -4.30 -17.06
C PHE A 109 5.36 -5.80 -17.00
N LYS A 110 4.13 -6.22 -16.72
CA LYS A 110 3.78 -7.65 -16.69
C LYS A 110 4.14 -8.34 -18.01
N GLY A 111 4.75 -9.51 -17.91
CA GLY A 111 5.14 -10.33 -19.06
C GLY A 111 6.50 -9.99 -19.68
N ARG A 112 7.24 -9.00 -19.16
CA ARG A 112 8.65 -8.79 -19.54
C ARG A 112 9.51 -9.94 -19.02
N GLU A 113 10.41 -10.45 -19.86
CA GLU A 113 11.13 -11.70 -19.61
C GLU A 113 12.14 -11.58 -18.46
N GLU A 114 12.72 -10.40 -18.31
CA GLU A 114 13.74 -10.08 -17.32
C GLU A 114 13.18 -9.85 -15.90
N ILE A 115 11.86 -9.68 -15.77
CA ILE A 115 11.20 -9.43 -14.50
C ILE A 115 10.85 -10.77 -13.84
N GLN A 116 11.30 -10.94 -12.60
CA GLN A 116 10.96 -12.07 -11.74
C GLN A 116 9.57 -11.92 -11.13
N GLY A 117 9.24 -10.71 -10.69
CA GLY A 117 7.99 -10.43 -10.04
C GLY A 117 7.84 -8.97 -9.65
N PHE A 118 6.73 -8.70 -8.98
CA PHE A 118 6.39 -7.39 -8.44
C PHE A 118 6.08 -7.54 -6.96
N ASP A 119 6.41 -6.51 -6.20
CA ASP A 119 5.94 -6.36 -4.83
C ASP A 119 5.36 -4.96 -4.62
N SER A 120 4.46 -4.82 -3.66
CA SER A 120 3.87 -3.54 -3.31
C SER A 120 3.48 -3.54 -1.85
N GLY A 121 3.76 -2.44 -1.16
CA GLY A 121 3.41 -2.29 0.24
C GLY A 121 2.79 -0.94 0.52
N ASP A 122 2.04 -0.92 1.63
CA ASP A 122 1.41 0.25 2.22
C ASP A 122 1.70 0.19 3.72
N PHE A 123 2.46 1.17 4.21
CA PHE A 123 2.77 1.29 5.62
C PHE A 123 2.81 2.76 6.04
N PHE A 124 2.88 2.99 7.34
CA PHE A 124 3.03 4.35 7.87
C PHE A 124 4.00 4.33 9.03
N GLN A 125 4.62 5.47 9.26
CA GLN A 125 5.47 5.74 10.41
C GLN A 125 4.89 6.92 11.18
N LYS A 126 4.86 6.81 12.51
CA LYS A 126 4.52 7.92 13.38
C LYS A 126 5.80 8.57 13.87
N GLU A 127 5.98 9.85 13.54
CA GLU A 127 7.10 10.68 13.99
C GLU A 127 6.56 11.78 14.88
N GLU A 128 6.78 11.65 16.19
CA GLU A 128 6.25 12.57 17.22
C GLU A 128 4.73 12.81 17.07
N GLU A 129 4.33 13.95 16.50
CA GLU A 129 2.95 14.36 16.28
C GLU A 129 2.46 14.14 14.84
N GLU A 130 3.36 13.78 13.91
CA GLU A 130 3.05 13.61 12.50
C GLU A 130 2.99 12.13 12.10
N THR A 131 2.13 11.81 11.13
CA THR A 131 2.05 10.48 10.52
C THR A 131 2.48 10.58 9.07
N MET A 132 3.54 9.87 8.72
CA MET A 132 4.01 9.70 7.35
C MET A 132 3.47 8.39 6.80
N TYR A 133 2.88 8.42 5.61
CA TYR A 133 2.37 7.28 4.89
C TYR A 133 3.30 6.96 3.74
N PHE A 134 3.53 5.69 3.48
CA PHE A 134 4.46 5.19 2.48
C PHE A 134 3.74 4.14 1.64
N LYS A 135 3.88 4.26 0.33
CA LYS A 135 3.50 3.23 -0.62
C LYS A 135 4.65 2.97 -1.56
N TYR A 136 4.93 1.71 -1.86
CA TYR A 136 5.93 1.37 -2.87
C TYR A 136 5.38 0.41 -3.92
N PHE A 137 5.93 0.54 -5.12
CA PHE A 137 5.80 -0.42 -6.21
C PHE A 137 7.19 -0.88 -6.61
N GLN A 138 7.48 -2.15 -6.35
CA GLN A 138 8.78 -2.77 -6.55
C GLN A 138 8.72 -3.71 -7.74
N ILE A 139 9.76 -3.63 -8.58
CA ILE A 139 10.00 -4.52 -9.71
C ILE A 139 11.25 -5.32 -9.40
N VAL A 140 11.10 -6.64 -9.25
CA VAL A 140 12.20 -7.56 -8.97
C VAL A 140 12.66 -8.19 -10.27
N TRP A 141 13.97 -8.18 -10.51
CA TRP A 141 14.60 -8.71 -11.72
C TRP A 141 15.12 -10.12 -11.47
N LYS A 142 15.22 -10.91 -12.55
CA LYS A 142 15.81 -12.25 -12.47
C LYS A 142 17.33 -12.14 -12.46
N ASP A 143 17.97 -12.80 -11.50
CA ASP A 143 19.44 -12.90 -11.40
C ASP A 143 20.12 -13.26 -12.73
N ALA A 144 19.49 -14.15 -13.52
CA ALA A 144 20.01 -14.59 -14.81
C ALA A 144 20.20 -13.47 -15.86
N TYR A 145 19.55 -12.33 -15.67
CA TYR A 145 19.68 -11.16 -16.53
C TYR A 145 20.62 -10.11 -15.95
N LEU A 146 21.00 -10.16 -14.67
CA LEU A 146 21.79 -9.12 -14.03
C LEU A 146 23.26 -9.16 -14.46
N ASN A 147 23.88 -7.99 -14.54
CA ASN A 147 25.33 -7.86 -14.70
C ASN A 147 26.02 -7.70 -13.33
N GLU A 148 27.33 -7.49 -13.36
CA GLU A 148 28.19 -7.39 -12.17
C GLU A 148 27.86 -6.23 -11.21
N ARG A 149 26.98 -5.30 -11.62
CA ARG A 149 26.53 -4.18 -10.78
C ARG A 149 25.42 -4.56 -9.78
N ASP A 150 24.96 -5.80 -9.82
CA ASP A 150 24.16 -6.48 -8.79
C ASP A 150 23.02 -5.65 -8.19
N MET A 151 22.17 -5.10 -9.06
CA MET A 151 20.91 -4.47 -8.66
C MET A 151 19.77 -5.39 -9.06
N ASP A 152 19.13 -6.02 -8.09
CA ASP A 152 18.08 -7.02 -8.28
C ASP A 152 16.65 -6.42 -8.20
N LEU A 153 16.53 -5.17 -7.77
CA LEU A 153 15.24 -4.49 -7.62
C LEU A 153 15.29 -3.00 -7.94
N CYS A 154 14.13 -2.49 -8.34
CA CYS A 154 13.87 -1.08 -8.54
C CYS A 154 12.48 -0.73 -8.00
N ASN A 155 12.40 0.36 -7.23
CA ASN A 155 11.24 0.75 -6.45
C ASN A 155 10.79 2.16 -6.85
N ILE A 156 9.49 2.34 -6.96
CA ILE A 156 8.88 3.66 -6.91
C ILE A 156 8.23 3.79 -5.54
N GLU A 157 8.78 4.65 -4.70
CA GLU A 157 8.21 4.98 -3.39
C GLU A 157 7.43 6.29 -3.48
N VAL A 158 6.25 6.32 -2.88
CA VAL A 158 5.44 7.53 -2.66
C VAL A 158 5.22 7.68 -1.18
N SER A 159 5.78 8.75 -0.63
CA SER A 159 5.69 9.10 0.78
C SER A 159 4.84 10.35 0.91
N TYR A 160 3.90 10.40 1.85
CA TYR A 160 3.04 11.56 2.03
C TYR A 160 2.58 11.75 3.47
N ARG A 161 2.27 12.99 3.81
CA ARG A 161 1.66 13.35 5.10
C ARG A 161 0.58 14.39 4.92
N PHE A 162 -0.44 14.31 5.76
CA PHE A 162 -1.48 15.33 5.84
C PHE A 162 -0.97 16.51 6.66
N LEU A 163 -1.20 17.70 6.14
CA LEU A 163 -0.91 18.96 6.83
C LEU A 163 -2.23 19.65 7.23
N ASP A 164 -2.10 20.72 7.99
CA ASP A 164 -3.22 21.59 8.30
C ASP A 164 -3.90 22.16 7.04
N ASN A 165 -5.14 22.63 7.19
CA ASN A 165 -5.91 23.25 6.12
C ASN A 165 -6.15 22.36 4.89
N LYS A 166 -6.22 21.04 5.08
CA LYS A 166 -6.43 20.04 4.01
C LYS A 166 -5.33 20.05 2.94
N LYS A 167 -4.12 20.49 3.30
CA LYS A 167 -2.93 20.33 2.46
C LYS A 167 -2.31 18.96 2.69
N ILE A 168 -1.48 18.55 1.75
CA ILE A 168 -0.62 17.38 1.84
C ILE A 168 0.79 17.79 1.43
N LYS A 169 1.78 17.07 1.94
CA LYS A 169 3.12 17.04 1.40
C LYS A 169 3.39 15.65 0.85
N VAL A 170 3.90 15.57 -0.36
CA VAL A 170 4.18 14.32 -1.08
C VAL A 170 5.61 14.32 -1.55
N TRP A 171 6.24 13.17 -1.47
CA TRP A 171 7.53 12.83 -2.04
C TRP A 171 7.35 11.60 -2.92
N VAL A 172 7.98 11.58 -4.08
CA VAL A 172 8.01 10.43 -4.96
C VAL A 172 9.44 10.18 -5.36
N GLU A 173 9.90 8.94 -5.21
CA GLU A 173 11.28 8.55 -5.49
C GLU A 173 11.30 7.31 -6.38
N LEU A 174 12.17 7.33 -7.39
CA LEU A 174 12.59 6.13 -8.08
C LEU A 174 13.94 5.71 -7.49
N CYS A 175 13.96 4.59 -6.79
CA CYS A 175 15.15 4.08 -6.12
C CYS A 175 15.49 2.65 -6.57
N GLY A 176 16.71 2.20 -6.29
CA GLY A 176 17.13 0.84 -6.61
C GLY A 176 18.32 0.35 -5.80
N GLY A 177 18.46 -0.98 -5.78
CA GLY A 177 19.53 -1.70 -5.09
C GLY A 177 19.44 -1.67 -3.56
N ALA A 178 20.28 -2.47 -2.91
CA ALA A 178 20.37 -2.56 -1.45
C ALA A 178 20.83 -1.24 -0.79
N ASP A 179 21.55 -0.40 -1.52
CA ASP A 179 22.08 0.88 -1.04
C ASP A 179 21.07 2.03 -1.14
N GLY A 180 19.88 1.81 -1.72
CA GLY A 180 18.82 2.81 -1.83
C GLY A 180 19.20 3.99 -2.72
N ILE A 181 19.87 3.75 -3.84
CA ILE A 181 20.26 4.81 -4.78
C ILE A 181 19.00 5.50 -5.31
N ILE A 182 18.91 6.82 -5.17
CA ILE A 182 17.82 7.63 -5.71
C ILE A 182 18.19 8.07 -7.13
N TYR A 183 17.43 7.60 -8.12
CA TYR A 183 17.60 7.97 -9.54
C TYR A 183 16.78 9.20 -9.91
N LYS A 184 15.59 9.33 -9.30
CA LYS A 184 14.71 10.50 -9.46
C LYS A 184 14.01 10.78 -8.15
N GLU A 185 13.84 12.06 -7.85
CA GLU A 185 13.03 12.53 -6.72
C GLU A 185 12.12 13.68 -7.16
N PHE A 186 10.95 13.75 -6.54
CA PHE A 186 10.00 14.85 -6.66
C PHE A 186 9.39 15.10 -5.29
N SER A 187 9.24 16.38 -4.93
CA SER A 187 8.46 16.76 -3.75
C SER A 187 7.56 17.94 -4.04
N ALA A 188 6.36 17.92 -3.46
CA ALA A 188 5.40 19.00 -3.57
C ALA A 188 4.55 19.13 -2.31
N GLU A 189 4.07 20.34 -2.07
CA GLU A 189 3.17 20.65 -0.97
C GLU A 189 1.97 21.48 -1.45
N GLY A 190 0.77 21.07 -1.06
CA GLY A 190 -0.46 21.87 -1.15
C GLY A 190 -1.68 20.97 -1.31
N ARG A 191 -2.69 21.38 -2.07
CA ARG A 191 -3.93 20.58 -2.12
C ARG A 191 -3.77 19.41 -3.08
N PHE A 192 -4.23 18.23 -2.67
CA PHE A 192 -4.07 17.02 -3.45
C PHE A 192 -4.61 17.14 -4.89
N LYS A 193 -5.77 17.79 -5.07
CA LYS A 193 -6.38 18.02 -6.38
C LYS A 193 -5.49 18.83 -7.34
N GLU A 194 -4.64 19.71 -6.82
CA GLU A 194 -3.78 20.58 -7.63
C GLU A 194 -2.56 19.83 -8.15
N PHE A 195 -2.05 18.85 -7.38
CA PHE A 195 -0.82 18.13 -7.70
C PHE A 195 -1.02 16.71 -8.21
N LYS A 196 -2.27 16.19 -8.27
CA LYS A 196 -2.60 14.94 -8.98
C LYS A 196 -1.88 14.81 -10.33
N PRO A 197 -1.98 15.80 -11.25
CA PRO A 197 -1.30 15.70 -12.55
C PRO A 197 0.23 15.64 -12.45
N GLN A 198 0.83 16.29 -11.44
CA GLN A 198 2.28 16.31 -11.25
C GLN A 198 2.79 14.96 -10.73
N ILE A 199 2.08 14.37 -9.76
CA ILE A 199 2.39 13.02 -9.25
C ILE A 199 2.24 12.00 -10.40
N THR A 200 1.16 12.06 -11.19
CA THR A 200 1.00 11.19 -12.37
C THR A 200 2.16 11.34 -13.35
N ALA A 201 2.47 12.58 -13.73
CA ALA A 201 3.54 12.86 -14.69
C ALA A 201 4.88 12.30 -14.21
N PHE A 202 5.21 12.52 -12.93
CA PHE A 202 6.46 12.05 -12.36
C PHE A 202 6.51 10.51 -12.24
N VAL A 203 5.44 9.86 -11.80
CA VAL A 203 5.39 8.37 -11.76
C VAL A 203 5.54 7.79 -13.17
N TYR A 204 4.93 8.41 -14.20
CA TYR A 204 5.11 7.98 -15.59
C TYR A 204 6.53 8.21 -16.10
N GLU A 205 7.17 9.30 -15.68
CA GLU A 205 8.58 9.54 -15.94
C GLU A 205 9.46 8.46 -15.29
N CYS A 206 9.14 8.03 -14.06
CA CYS A 206 9.81 6.91 -13.41
C CYS A 206 9.65 5.60 -14.20
N TYR A 207 8.44 5.30 -14.69
CA TYR A 207 8.22 4.14 -15.58
C TYR A 207 8.98 4.23 -16.90
N ASN A 208 9.19 5.44 -17.44
CA ASN A 208 9.99 5.62 -18.63
C ASN A 208 11.48 5.42 -18.33
N HIS A 209 11.96 6.00 -17.24
CA HIS A 209 13.35 5.93 -16.81
C HIS A 209 13.77 4.51 -16.41
N TYR A 210 12.85 3.68 -15.90
CA TYR A 210 13.07 2.25 -15.72
C TYR A 210 13.65 1.57 -16.98
N ASN A 211 13.18 1.93 -18.17
CA ASN A 211 13.68 1.34 -19.43
C ASN A 211 15.11 1.78 -19.77
N GLU A 212 15.57 2.88 -19.19
CA GLU A 212 16.96 3.34 -19.30
C GLU A 212 17.82 2.63 -18.27
N LEU A 213 17.40 2.64 -17.00
CA LEU A 213 18.08 1.97 -15.90
C LEU A 213 18.37 0.52 -16.21
N ILE A 214 17.37 -0.23 -16.68
CA ILE A 214 17.52 -1.66 -16.88
C ILE A 214 18.65 -2.02 -17.87
N LYS A 215 18.97 -1.13 -18.83
CA LYS A 215 20.08 -1.34 -19.77
C LYS A 215 21.44 -1.25 -19.10
N GLU A 216 21.54 -0.54 -17.99
CA GLU A 216 22.78 -0.40 -17.22
C GLU A 216 23.06 -1.60 -16.32
N TYR A 217 22.03 -2.40 -16.00
CA TYR A 217 22.10 -3.48 -15.03
C TYR A 217 21.80 -4.86 -15.62
N ILE A 218 21.28 -4.94 -16.85
CA ILE A 218 21.11 -6.21 -17.54
C ILE A 218 22.33 -6.55 -18.39
N ALA A 219 22.85 -7.76 -18.21
CA ALA A 219 23.67 -8.43 -19.19
C ALA A 219 22.75 -8.84 -20.35
N PHE A 220 22.69 -8.05 -21.43
CA PHE A 220 22.13 -8.55 -22.69
C PHE A 220 22.78 -9.89 -23.01
N PRO A 221 22.06 -10.86 -23.61
CA PRO A 221 22.58 -12.21 -23.70
C PRO A 221 23.97 -12.15 -24.32
N ILE A 222 24.96 -12.62 -23.56
CA ILE A 222 26.14 -13.21 -24.15
C ILE A 222 25.53 -14.27 -25.07
N THR A 223 25.48 -13.96 -26.36
CA THR A 223 25.40 -14.99 -27.36
C THR A 223 26.62 -15.84 -27.07
N SER A 224 26.41 -16.95 -26.36
CA SER A 224 27.38 -18.03 -26.26
C SER A 224 27.48 -18.59 -27.67
N ASN A 225 28.20 -17.87 -28.52
CA ASN A 225 28.70 -18.42 -29.75
C ASN A 225 29.71 -19.48 -29.33
N GLN A 226 29.36 -20.70 -29.73
CA GLN A 226 30.17 -21.90 -29.86
C GLN A 226 31.65 -21.64 -30.15
#